data_AF-A0A962XHI5-F1
#
_entry.id   AF-A0A962XHI5-F1
#
_cell.length_a   1.000
_cell.length_b   1.000
_cell.length_c   1.000
_cell.angle_alpha   90.00
_cell.angle_beta   90.00
_cell.angle_gamma   90.00
#
_symmetry.space_group_name_H-M   'P 1'
#
loop_
_entity.id
_entity.type
_entity.pdbx_description
1 polymer ?
#
loop_
_entity_poly.entity_id
_entity_poly.type
_entity_poly.pdbx_seq_one_letter_code
_entity_poly.pdbx_strand_id
1 'polypeptide(L)'
;MTESTFDAPLLWLATKYSDVLRIDPRVVKQALETVPYTIRGQRQLWHVRDAMPAIFQRVYGSSTPQDPDAMSPKDALDYYRAQRESLRLNEDIRKMIPAENFNLATQITREVIAETLKALPDALEKDCGLSPIARATAQRAVDAMIESFAANLCVNPH
;
A
#
# COMPACT_ATOMS: atom_id res chain seq x y z
N MET A 1 38.89 -26.85 26.21
CA MET A 1 37.72 -27.11 25.36
C MET A 1 36.50 -26.71 26.17
N THR A 2 36.02 -25.48 26.00
CA THR A 2 34.78 -24.99 26.61
C THR A 2 33.63 -25.55 25.80
N GLU A 3 32.92 -26.54 26.35
CA GLU A 3 31.68 -27.04 25.79
C GLU A 3 30.72 -25.87 25.55
N SER A 4 30.29 -25.75 24.31
CA SER A 4 29.31 -24.78 23.85
C SER A 4 28.05 -24.86 24.71
N THR A 5 27.85 -23.88 25.59
CA THR A 5 26.65 -23.73 26.45
C THR A 5 25.38 -23.41 25.64
N PHE A 6 25.50 -23.29 24.30
CA PHE A 6 24.41 -22.88 23.42
C PHE A 6 23.43 -24.00 23.06
N ASP A 7 23.73 -25.27 23.40
CA ASP A 7 22.90 -26.43 23.02
C ASP A 7 21.99 -26.91 24.17
N ALA A 8 21.42 -25.96 24.93
CA ALA A 8 20.39 -26.29 25.89
C ALA A 8 19.10 -26.66 25.14
N PRO A 9 18.46 -27.81 25.43
CA PRO A 9 17.22 -28.18 24.76
C PRO A 9 16.17 -27.10 24.97
N LEU A 10 15.61 -26.59 23.87
CA LEU A 10 14.58 -25.52 23.85
C LEU A 10 13.22 -26.00 24.35
N LEU A 11 13.19 -26.89 25.34
CA LEU A 11 12.01 -27.46 25.98
C LEU A 11 11.81 -26.79 27.33
N TRP A 12 10.78 -25.96 27.46
CA TRP A 12 10.53 -25.19 28.68
C TRP A 12 9.19 -25.55 29.31
N LEU A 13 9.10 -25.33 30.62
CA LEU A 13 7.87 -25.43 31.41
C LEU A 13 7.01 -24.18 31.21
N ALA A 14 5.69 -24.31 31.39
CA ALA A 14 4.76 -23.17 31.39
C ALA A 14 5.18 -22.06 32.38
N THR A 15 5.73 -22.43 33.55
CA THR A 15 6.23 -21.46 34.53
C THR A 15 7.42 -20.67 34.01
N LYS A 16 8.37 -21.33 33.33
CA LYS A 16 9.52 -20.66 32.72
C LYS A 16 9.09 -19.67 31.63
N TYR A 17 8.06 -20.01 30.85
CA TYR A 17 7.47 -19.07 29.90
C TYR A 17 6.84 -17.86 30.59
N SER A 18 6.06 -18.07 31.66
CA SER A 18 5.48 -16.97 32.45
C SER A 18 6.55 -16.06 33.06
N ASP A 19 7.61 -16.64 33.61
CA ASP A 19 8.71 -15.89 34.24
C ASP A 19 9.50 -15.04 33.22
N VAL A 20 9.83 -15.63 32.06
CA VAL A 20 10.61 -14.95 31.00
C VAL A 20 9.78 -13.88 30.30
N LEU A 21 8.54 -14.21 29.92
CA LEU A 21 7.68 -13.30 29.17
C LEU A 21 6.96 -12.28 30.04
N ARG A 22 6.98 -12.45 31.37
CA ARG A 22 6.23 -11.62 32.33
C ARG A 22 4.72 -11.59 32.03
N ILE A 23 4.18 -12.72 31.57
CA ILE A 23 2.77 -12.93 31.25
C ILE A 23 2.13 -13.77 32.35
N ASP A 24 0.85 -13.51 32.67
CA ASP A 24 0.10 -14.27 33.66
C ASP A 24 0.14 -15.79 33.36
N PRO A 25 0.51 -16.64 34.33
CA PRO A 25 0.69 -18.07 34.12
C PRO A 25 -0.59 -18.79 33.67
N ARG A 26 -1.78 -18.24 33.96
CA ARG A 26 -3.06 -18.78 33.47
C ARG A 26 -3.20 -18.54 31.97
N VAL A 27 -2.82 -17.36 31.48
CA VAL A 27 -2.87 -17.02 30.05
C VAL A 27 -1.86 -17.86 29.27
N VAL A 28 -0.66 -18.05 29.82
CA VAL A 28 0.35 -18.95 29.23
C VAL A 28 -0.17 -20.38 29.15
N LYS A 29 -0.77 -20.92 30.23
CA LYS A 29 -1.34 -22.28 30.20
C LYS A 29 -2.44 -22.44 29.16
N GLN A 30 -3.37 -21.49 29.10
CA GLN A 30 -4.45 -21.51 28.10
C GLN A 30 -3.93 -21.42 26.66
N ALA A 31 -2.83 -20.69 26.43
CA ALA A 31 -2.20 -20.63 25.11
C ALA A 31 -1.51 -21.96 24.73
N LEU A 32 -1.01 -22.71 25.71
CA LEU A 32 -0.27 -23.95 25.50
C LEU A 32 -1.16 -25.19 25.38
N GLU A 33 -2.48 -25.07 25.59
CA GLU A 33 -3.45 -26.17 25.45
C GLU A 33 -3.51 -26.73 24.02
N THR A 34 -3.29 -25.88 23.02
CA THR A 34 -3.36 -26.23 21.59
C THR A 34 -2.01 -26.66 21.00
N VAL A 35 -0.94 -26.61 21.80
CA VAL A 35 0.45 -26.80 21.34
C VAL A 35 0.93 -28.21 21.71
N PRO A 36 1.62 -28.94 20.80
CA PRO A 36 2.19 -30.24 21.12
C PRO A 36 3.22 -30.13 22.25
N TYR A 37 3.17 -31.09 23.17
CA TYR A 37 4.08 -31.13 24.33
C TYR A 37 4.79 -32.48 24.42
N THR A 38 5.94 -32.46 25.08
CA THR A 38 6.69 -33.66 25.47
C THR A 38 6.59 -33.85 26.97
N ILE A 39 6.39 -35.09 27.42
CA ILE A 39 6.41 -35.43 28.84
C ILE A 39 7.82 -35.90 29.21
N ARG A 40 8.44 -35.29 30.21
CA ARG A 40 9.68 -35.80 30.82
C ARG A 40 9.44 -35.99 32.32
N GLY A 41 9.32 -37.25 32.74
CA GLY A 41 8.85 -37.59 34.09
C GLY A 41 7.36 -37.28 34.26
N GLN A 42 7.01 -36.47 35.27
CA GLN A 42 5.62 -36.02 35.52
C GLN A 42 5.34 -34.58 35.04
N ARG A 43 6.24 -33.97 34.27
CA ARG A 43 6.11 -32.56 33.84
C ARG A 43 5.97 -32.44 32.33
N GLN A 44 5.02 -31.61 31.90
CA GLN A 44 4.81 -31.25 30.50
C GLN A 44 5.79 -30.15 30.08
N LEU A 45 6.46 -30.35 28.95
CA LEU A 45 7.44 -29.44 28.38
C LEU A 45 7.01 -29.09 26.96
N TRP A 46 7.05 -27.80 26.65
CA TRP A 46 6.74 -27.31 25.31
C TRP A 46 7.99 -26.76 24.67
N HIS A 47 8.14 -27.03 23.37
CA HIS A 47 9.23 -26.50 22.60
C HIS A 47 9.02 -25.00 22.35
N VAL A 48 10.07 -24.18 22.52
CA VAL A 48 10.01 -22.71 22.40
C VAL A 48 9.47 -22.27 21.04
N ARG A 49 9.84 -22.99 19.96
CA ARG A 49 9.37 -22.72 18.60
C ARG A 49 7.84 -22.73 18.48
N ASP A 50 7.18 -23.62 19.20
CA ASP A 50 5.73 -23.86 19.03
C ASP A 50 4.94 -23.13 20.12
N ALA A 51 5.51 -23.03 21.33
CA ALA A 51 4.94 -22.31 22.46
C ALA A 51 4.89 -20.80 22.26
N MET A 52 5.98 -20.19 21.76
CA MET A 52 6.07 -18.73 21.63
C MET A 52 5.00 -18.14 20.70
N PRO A 53 4.81 -18.65 19.45
CA PRO A 53 3.77 -18.13 18.57
C PRO A 53 2.37 -18.27 19.16
N ALA A 54 2.06 -19.39 19.82
CA ALA A 54 0.74 -19.60 20.44
C ALA A 54 0.48 -18.62 21.60
N ILE A 55 1.47 -18.38 22.45
CA ILE A 55 1.38 -17.40 23.53
C ILE A 55 1.19 -15.99 22.96
N PHE A 56 2.00 -15.61 21.98
CA PHE A 56 1.91 -14.27 21.40
C PHE A 56 0.63 -14.05 20.61
N GLN A 57 0.14 -15.04 19.87
CA GLN A 57 -1.15 -14.96 19.19
C GLN A 57 -2.30 -14.75 20.18
N ARG A 58 -2.26 -15.43 21.34
CA ARG A 58 -3.29 -15.26 22.37
C ARG A 58 -3.24 -13.89 23.05
N VAL A 59 -2.04 -13.35 23.28
CA VAL A 59 -1.85 -12.12 24.06
C VAL A 59 -1.98 -10.86 23.20
N TYR A 60 -1.46 -10.89 21.97
CA TYR A 60 -1.37 -9.72 21.10
C TYR A 60 -2.29 -9.81 19.87
N GLY A 61 -2.99 -10.93 19.68
CA GLY A 61 -3.75 -11.21 18.47
C GLY A 61 -2.86 -11.62 17.31
N SER A 62 -3.46 -12.15 16.25
CA SER A 62 -2.75 -12.42 15.00
C SER A 62 -2.49 -11.12 14.25
N SER A 63 -1.23 -10.78 14.00
CA SER A 63 -0.84 -9.74 13.03
C SER A 63 -0.87 -10.25 11.58
N THR A 64 -1.33 -11.48 11.36
CA THR A 64 -1.51 -12.04 10.01
C THR A 64 -2.64 -11.28 9.33
N PRO A 65 -2.46 -10.75 8.11
CA PRO A 65 -3.56 -10.23 7.32
C PRO A 65 -4.63 -11.33 7.26
N GLN A 66 -5.76 -11.13 7.95
CA GLN A 66 -6.88 -12.04 7.79
C GLN A 66 -7.41 -11.83 6.38
N ASP A 67 -7.53 -12.93 5.65
CA ASP A 67 -8.23 -12.94 4.38
C ASP A 67 -9.66 -12.40 4.62
N PRO A 68 -10.10 -11.32 3.95
CA PRO A 68 -11.44 -10.77 4.11
C PRO A 68 -12.54 -11.82 3.89
N ASP A 69 -12.27 -12.83 3.06
CA ASP A 69 -13.20 -13.92 2.76
C ASP A 69 -13.32 -14.96 3.89
N ALA A 70 -12.39 -14.94 4.85
CA ALA A 70 -12.41 -15.78 6.05
C ALA A 70 -12.94 -15.06 7.30
N MET A 71 -13.33 -13.79 7.17
CA MET A 71 -13.88 -12.98 8.27
C MET A 71 -15.38 -13.23 8.47
N SER A 72 -15.89 -12.99 9.68
CA SER A 72 -17.34 -12.93 9.87
C SER A 72 -17.93 -11.74 9.09
N PRO A 73 -19.21 -11.77 8.66
CA PRO A 73 -19.81 -10.66 7.91
C PRO A 73 -19.70 -9.30 8.61
N LYS A 74 -19.65 -9.30 9.95
CA LYS A 74 -19.46 -8.09 10.75
C LYS A 74 -18.03 -7.57 10.66
N ASP A 75 -17.05 -8.45 10.84
CA ASP A 75 -15.63 -8.06 10.81
C ASP A 75 -15.21 -7.65 9.39
N ALA A 76 -15.75 -8.32 8.36
CA ALA A 76 -15.57 -7.92 6.96
C ALA A 76 -16.14 -6.52 6.69
N LEU A 77 -17.33 -6.21 7.20
CA LEU A 77 -17.92 -4.87 7.06
C LEU A 77 -17.06 -3.79 7.72
N ASP A 78 -16.56 -4.06 8.92
CA ASP A 78 -15.71 -3.12 9.65
C ASP A 78 -14.34 -2.96 8.95
N TYR A 79 -13.79 -4.02 8.37
CA TYR A 79 -12.60 -3.95 7.51
C TYR A 79 -12.83 -3.05 6.29
N TYR A 80 -13.92 -3.25 5.54
CA TYR A 80 -14.22 -2.42 4.37
C TYR A 80 -14.52 -0.96 4.74
N ARG A 81 -15.14 -0.71 5.90
CA ARG A 81 -15.31 0.65 6.44
C ARG A 81 -13.97 1.32 6.69
N ALA A 82 -13.06 0.63 7.36
CA ALA A 82 -11.71 1.14 7.63
C ALA A 82 -10.93 1.42 6.34
N GLN A 83 -11.03 0.55 5.33
CA GLN A 83 -10.40 0.77 4.02
C GLN A 83 -10.97 2.00 3.31
N ARG A 84 -12.29 2.18 3.33
CA ARG A 84 -12.95 3.35 2.75
C ARG A 84 -12.55 4.64 3.47
N GLU A 85 -12.45 4.61 4.79
CA GLU A 85 -12.00 5.75 5.59
C GLU A 85 -10.52 6.09 5.31
N SER A 86 -9.67 5.08 5.13
CA SER A 86 -8.28 5.26 4.69
C SER A 86 -8.19 5.92 3.30
N LEU A 87 -9.00 5.46 2.33
CA LEU A 87 -9.08 6.08 1.01
C LEU A 87 -9.51 7.55 1.10
N ARG A 88 -10.57 7.84 1.86
CA ARG A 88 -11.05 9.20 2.10
C ARG A 88 -9.99 10.08 2.76
N LEU A 89 -9.28 9.56 3.76
CA LEU A 89 -8.17 10.27 4.41
C LEU A 89 -7.03 10.57 3.41
N ASN A 90 -6.72 9.64 2.52
CA ASN A 90 -5.70 9.84 1.49
C ASN A 90 -6.13 10.91 0.46
N GLU A 91 -7.42 11.00 0.13
CA GLU A 91 -7.98 12.10 -0.67
C GLU A 91 -7.87 13.44 0.08
N ASP A 92 -8.27 13.49 1.36
CA ASP A 92 -8.25 14.70 2.18
C ASP A 92 -6.83 15.26 2.36
N ILE A 93 -5.83 14.39 2.53
CA ILE A 93 -4.40 14.78 2.65
C ILE A 93 -3.77 15.06 1.26
N ARG A 94 -4.55 14.98 0.17
CA ARG A 94 -4.10 15.15 -1.22
C ARG A 94 -3.00 14.18 -1.63
N LYS A 95 -2.92 13.01 -0.99
CA LYS A 95 -2.06 11.90 -1.44
C LYS A 95 -2.68 11.15 -2.61
N MET A 96 -3.99 11.29 -2.79
CA MET A 96 -4.74 10.75 -3.92
C MET A 96 -5.62 11.87 -4.50
N ILE A 97 -5.74 11.92 -5.83
CA ILE A 97 -6.60 12.87 -6.53
C ILE A 97 -7.65 12.05 -7.29
N PRO A 98 -8.94 12.39 -7.21
CA PRO A 98 -9.97 11.75 -8.01
C PRO A 98 -9.66 11.80 -9.50
N ALA A 99 -9.95 10.72 -10.23
CA ALA A 99 -9.66 10.62 -11.67
C ALA A 99 -10.33 11.74 -12.48
N GLU A 100 -11.54 12.15 -12.11
CA GLU A 100 -12.25 13.27 -12.74
C GLU A 100 -11.47 14.58 -12.63
N ASN A 101 -10.90 14.88 -11.45
CA ASN A 101 -10.11 16.08 -11.23
C ASN A 101 -8.81 16.06 -12.05
N PHE A 102 -8.18 14.90 -12.17
CA PHE A 102 -6.99 14.73 -13.01
C PHE A 102 -7.32 14.92 -14.50
N ASN A 103 -8.42 14.33 -14.97
CA ASN A 103 -8.88 14.47 -16.36
C ASN A 103 -9.21 15.92 -16.70
N LEU A 104 -9.93 16.62 -15.81
CA LEU A 104 -10.25 18.04 -15.97
C LEU A 104 -8.98 18.90 -15.99
N ALA A 105 -8.05 18.68 -15.06
CA ALA A 105 -6.79 19.42 -15.04
C ALA A 105 -5.96 19.19 -16.31
N THR A 106 -5.94 17.95 -16.81
CA THR A 106 -5.24 17.59 -18.04
C THR A 106 -5.91 18.21 -19.26
N GLN A 107 -7.25 18.22 -19.32
CA GLN A 107 -8.00 18.87 -20.38
C GLN A 107 -7.71 20.38 -20.43
N ILE A 108 -7.84 21.08 -19.29
CA ILE A 108 -7.55 22.52 -19.19
C ILE A 108 -6.12 22.81 -19.62
N THR A 109 -5.15 22.03 -19.13
CA THR A 109 -3.74 22.20 -19.48
C THR A 109 -3.51 22.03 -20.99
N ARG A 110 -4.15 21.03 -21.61
CA ARG A 110 -4.06 20.79 -23.05
C ARG A 110 -4.68 21.92 -23.86
N GLU A 111 -5.84 22.43 -23.45
CA GLU A 111 -6.51 23.54 -24.12
C GLU A 111 -5.65 24.81 -24.09
N VAL A 112 -5.10 25.17 -22.92
CA VAL A 112 -4.21 26.33 -22.77
C VAL A 112 -2.95 26.21 -23.64
N ILE A 113 -2.32 25.03 -23.67
CA ILE A 113 -1.15 24.80 -24.53
C ILE A 113 -1.54 24.92 -26.01
N ALA A 114 -2.66 24.32 -26.42
CA ALA A 114 -3.10 24.36 -27.81
C ALA A 114 -3.45 25.78 -28.25
N GLU A 115 -4.13 26.57 -27.42
CA GLU A 115 -4.43 27.98 -27.69
C GLU A 115 -3.16 28.82 -27.81
N THR A 116 -2.20 28.61 -26.90
CA THR A 116 -0.91 29.32 -26.93
C THR A 116 -0.15 29.01 -28.21
N LEU A 117 -0.11 27.74 -28.63
CA LEU A 117 0.55 27.33 -29.87
C LEU A 117 -0.15 27.92 -31.10
N LYS A 118 -1.50 27.94 -31.12
CA LYS A 118 -2.29 28.53 -32.22
C LYS A 118 -2.06 30.02 -32.39
N ALA A 119 -1.75 30.76 -31.32
CA ALA A 119 -1.45 32.18 -31.38
C ALA A 119 -0.02 32.49 -31.89
N LEU A 120 0.88 31.50 -31.92
CA LEU A 120 2.28 31.70 -32.28
C LEU A 120 2.48 32.23 -33.72
N PRO A 121 1.81 31.70 -34.76
CA PRO A 121 1.96 32.22 -36.13
C PRO A 121 1.50 33.68 -36.26
N ASP A 122 0.46 34.08 -35.52
CA ASP A 122 -0.05 35.45 -35.51
C ASP A 122 0.93 36.41 -34.81
N ALA A 123 1.53 35.98 -33.70
CA ALA A 123 2.59 36.74 -33.03
C ALA A 123 3.81 36.92 -33.93
N LEU A 124 4.24 35.86 -34.63
CA LEU A 124 5.37 35.93 -35.56
C LEU A 124 5.07 36.77 -36.81
N GLU A 125 3.83 36.80 -37.30
CA GLU A 125 3.41 37.72 -38.38
C GLU A 125 3.56 39.17 -37.94
N LYS A 126 3.03 39.49 -36.75
CA LYS A 126 3.05 40.84 -36.19
C LYS A 126 4.46 41.32 -35.82
N ASP A 127 5.23 40.48 -35.13
CA ASP A 127 6.49 40.88 -34.48
C ASP A 127 7.72 40.62 -35.37
N CYS A 128 7.65 39.64 -36.28
CA CYS A 128 8.76 39.28 -37.16
C CYS A 128 8.48 39.54 -38.65
N GLY A 129 7.28 40.03 -39.01
CA GLY A 129 6.95 40.41 -40.38
C GLY A 129 6.87 39.22 -41.35
N LEU A 130 6.41 38.05 -40.88
CA LEU A 130 6.21 36.89 -41.75
C LEU A 130 5.29 37.24 -42.92
N SER A 131 5.60 36.69 -44.10
CA SER A 131 4.68 36.77 -45.22
C SER A 131 3.41 35.93 -44.95
N PRO A 132 2.27 36.27 -45.58
CA PRO A 132 1.03 35.51 -45.40
C PRO A 132 1.18 34.01 -45.74
N ILE A 133 2.02 33.68 -46.72
CA ILE A 133 2.32 32.31 -47.13
C ILE A 133 3.12 31.57 -46.04
N ALA A 134 4.11 32.24 -45.44
CA ALA A 134 4.93 31.67 -44.38
C ALA A 134 4.09 31.46 -43.11
N ARG A 135 3.21 32.42 -42.76
CA ARG A 135 2.22 32.27 -41.68
C ARG A 135 1.32 31.05 -41.89
N ALA A 136 0.71 30.92 -43.07
CA ALA A 136 -0.18 29.79 -43.37
C ALA A 136 0.54 28.43 -43.32
N THR A 137 1.86 28.41 -43.55
CA THR A 137 2.68 27.19 -43.42
C THR A 137 3.01 26.90 -41.95
N ALA A 138 3.35 27.93 -41.17
CA ALA A 138 3.55 27.79 -39.73
C ALA A 138 2.27 27.34 -39.02
N GLN A 139 1.11 27.88 -39.39
CA GLN A 139 -0.19 27.46 -38.84
C GLN A 139 -0.45 25.97 -39.07
N ARG A 140 -0.24 25.47 -40.29
CA ARG A 140 -0.42 24.04 -40.59
C ARG A 140 0.55 23.15 -39.80
N ALA A 141 1.79 23.59 -39.61
CA ALA A 141 2.76 22.86 -38.79
C ALA A 141 2.32 22.81 -37.32
N VAL A 142 1.85 23.93 -36.78
CA VAL A 142 1.29 24.01 -35.42
C VAL A 142 0.08 23.10 -35.26
N ASP A 143 -0.87 23.14 -36.19
CA ASP A 143 -2.07 22.30 -36.14
C ASP A 143 -1.70 20.80 -36.15
N ALA A 144 -0.74 20.40 -36.98
CA ALA A 144 -0.22 19.03 -37.01
C ALA A 144 0.46 18.62 -35.68
N MET A 145 1.20 19.53 -35.05
CA MET A 145 1.81 19.29 -33.74
C MET A 145 0.74 19.10 -32.66
N ILE A 146 -0.31 19.93 -32.64
CA ILE A 146 -1.42 19.84 -31.69
C ILE A 146 -2.15 18.49 -31.84
N GLU A 147 -2.39 18.05 -33.08
CA GLU A 147 -3.02 16.75 -33.34
C GLU A 147 -2.13 15.58 -32.86
N SER A 148 -0.82 15.65 -33.10
CA SER A 148 0.11 14.63 -32.60
C SER A 148 0.17 14.58 -31.07
N PHE A 149 0.12 15.75 -30.42
CA PHE A 149 0.12 15.87 -28.96
C PHE A 149 -1.15 15.28 -28.35
N ALA A 150 -2.30 15.56 -28.97
CA ALA A 150 -3.58 14.97 -28.63
C ALA A 150 -3.55 13.44 -28.69
N ALA A 151 -3.05 12.88 -29.78
CA ALA A 151 -2.96 11.44 -29.96
C ALA A 151 -2.08 10.77 -28.90
N ASN A 152 -0.92 11.34 -28.59
CA ASN A 152 0.01 10.79 -27.59
C ASN A 152 -0.56 10.78 -26.17
N LEU A 153 -1.37 11.79 -25.80
CA LEU A 153 -2.00 11.84 -24.48
C LEU A 153 -3.16 10.86 -24.32
N CYS A 154 -3.84 10.48 -25.42
CA CYS A 154 -4.96 9.53 -25.37
C CYS A 154 -4.52 8.05 -25.33
N VAL A 155 -3.24 7.75 -25.61
CA VAL A 155 -2.74 6.36 -25.76
C VAL A 155 -2.31 5.71 -24.43
N ASN A 156 -2.31 6.44 -23.31
CA ASN A 156 -1.87 5.89 -22.01
C ASN A 156 -2.99 5.82 -20.94
N PRO A 157 -3.85 4.80 -20.98
CA PRO A 157 -4.52 4.30 -19.78
C PRO A 157 -3.63 3.21 -19.16
N HIS A 158 -2.69 3.60 -18.29
CA HIS A 158 -2.11 2.68 -17.31
C HIS A 158 -2.95 2.69 -16.04
#